data_AF-A0A078AEF3-F1
#
_entry.id   AF-A0A078AEF3-F1
#
_cell.length_a   1.000
_cell.length_b   1.000
_cell.length_c   1.000
_cell.angle_alpha   90.00
_cell.angle_beta   90.00
_cell.angle_gamma   90.00
#
_symmetry.space_group_name_H-M   'P 1'
#
loop_
_entity.id
_entity.type
_entity.pdbx_description
1 polymer ?
#
loop_
_entity_poly.entity_id
_entity_poly.type
_entity_poly.pdbx_seq_one_letter_code
_entity_poly.pdbx_strand_id
1 'polypeptide(L)'
;MALGFCLGGLASFLLGPSKFFHIPSNSYIIGISLLVMGFSGPLTFVPCIPEVMDKMEKILINFQYDKNLLADKSSALYVASYSFGLIISPILAGYLADQYGINIACGLLGAGSFAFALLLILVSTKTHYQNYLQLENLSHQQDIQPKNNLQGN
;
A
#
# COMPACT_ATOMS: atom_id res chain seq x y z
N MET A 1 -5.81 -0.46 -0.58
CA MET A 1 -4.54 0.08 -0.07
C MET A 1 -4.27 1.51 -0.56
N ALA A 2 -4.10 1.77 -1.86
CA ALA A 2 -3.78 3.11 -2.38
C ALA A 2 -4.77 4.21 -1.96
N LEU A 3 -6.08 3.91 -1.96
CA LEU A 3 -7.13 4.83 -1.49
C LEU A 3 -6.91 5.27 -0.03
N GLY A 4 -6.51 4.34 0.84
CA GLY A 4 -6.21 4.64 2.25
C GLY A 4 -5.04 5.59 2.40
N PHE A 5 -3.98 5.43 1.60
CA PHE A 5 -2.85 6.36 1.59
C PHE A 5 -3.21 7.74 1.03
N CYS A 6 -4.07 7.83 0.01
CA CYS A 6 -4.56 9.11 -0.50
C CYS A 6 -5.39 9.86 0.56
N LEU A 7 -6.30 9.15 1.26
CA LEU A 7 -7.11 9.74 2.33
C LEU A 7 -6.27 10.16 3.53
N GLY A 8 -5.29 9.33 3.93
CA GLY A 8 -4.35 9.66 5.01
C GLY A 8 -3.44 10.84 4.66
N GLY A 9 -3.00 10.93 3.39
CA GLY A 9 -2.24 12.07 2.88
C GLY A 9 -3.04 13.37 2.92
N LEU A 10 -4.29 13.33 2.49
CA LEU A 10 -5.22 14.47 2.57
C LEU A 10 -5.46 14.90 4.03
N ALA A 11 -5.71 13.93 4.92
CA ALA A 11 -5.90 14.17 6.35
C ALA A 11 -4.65 14.82 6.98
N SER A 12 -3.45 14.36 6.61
CA SER A 12 -2.18 14.91 7.11
C SER A 12 -1.98 16.38 6.72
N PHE A 13 -2.35 16.76 5.48
CA PHE A 13 -2.31 18.16 5.06
C PHE A 13 -3.32 19.04 5.81
N LEU A 14 -4.52 18.51 6.10
CA LEU A 14 -5.54 19.21 6.87
C LEU A 14 -5.18 19.34 8.36
N LEU A 15 -4.34 18.44 8.88
CA LEU A 15 -3.90 18.43 10.29
C LEU A 15 -2.90 19.54 10.60
N GLY A 16 -1.97 19.82 9.69
CA GLY A 16 -1.03 20.93 9.80
C GLY A 16 -1.24 21.90 8.64
N PRO A 17 -2.33 22.69 8.63
CA PRO A 17 -2.66 23.58 7.54
C PRO A 17 -1.45 24.48 7.27
N SER A 18 -0.81 24.24 6.13
CA SER A 18 0.40 24.96 5.78
C SER A 18 0.07 26.43 5.57
N LYS A 19 0.98 27.32 5.97
CA LYS A 19 0.91 28.76 5.64
C LYS A 19 0.81 29.00 4.12
N PHE A 20 1.07 27.98 3.29
CA PHE A 20 1.00 28.03 1.83
C PHE A 20 -0.44 28.08 1.30
N PHE A 21 -1.42 27.51 2.03
CA PHE A 21 -2.82 27.43 1.59
C PHE A 21 -3.76 28.44 2.26
N HIS A 22 -3.26 29.30 3.16
CA HIS A 22 -4.06 30.27 3.93
C HIS A 22 -5.28 29.68 4.65
N ILE A 23 -5.27 28.38 4.96
CA ILE A 23 -6.37 27.73 5.68
C ILE A 23 -6.28 28.18 7.16
N PRO A 24 -7.34 28.78 7.72
CA PRO A 24 -7.33 29.22 9.11
C PRO A 24 -7.20 28.02 10.04
N SER A 25 -6.35 28.14 11.06
CA SER A 25 -6.14 27.14 12.11
C SER A 25 -7.38 27.01 12.99
N ASN A 26 -8.43 26.37 12.49
CA ASN A 26 -9.68 26.19 13.20
C ASN A 26 -9.77 24.75 13.73
N SER A 27 -10.11 24.59 15.00
CA SER A 27 -10.23 23.28 15.67
C SER A 27 -11.18 22.33 14.95
N TYR A 28 -12.19 22.84 14.24
CA TYR A 28 -13.09 22.03 13.40
C TYR A 28 -12.35 21.31 12.26
N ILE A 29 -11.36 21.95 11.63
CA ILE A 29 -10.60 21.35 10.52
C ILE A 29 -9.72 20.21 11.04
N ILE A 30 -9.13 20.39 12.22
CA ILE A 30 -8.38 19.33 12.91
C ILE A 30 -9.30 18.18 13.31
N GLY A 31 -10.51 18.46 13.80
CA GLY A 31 -11.50 17.43 14.11
C GLY A 31 -11.89 16.60 12.89
N ILE A 32 -12.14 17.26 11.75
CA ILE A 32 -12.44 16.59 10.48
C ILE A 32 -11.24 15.78 9.99
N SER A 33 -10.02 16.30 10.10
CA SER A 33 -8.83 15.58 9.65
C SER A 33 -8.59 14.31 10.46
N LEU A 34 -8.82 14.34 11.78
CA LEU A 34 -8.73 13.15 12.64
C LEU A 34 -9.78 12.09 12.27
N LEU A 35 -11.01 12.51 11.93
CA LEU A 35 -12.04 11.58 11.44
C LEU A 35 -11.61 10.91 10.13
N VAL A 36 -11.15 11.69 9.16
CA VAL A 36 -10.69 11.16 7.86
C VAL A 36 -9.48 10.23 8.05
N MET A 37 -8.55 10.58 8.95
CA MET A 37 -7.41 9.72 9.29
C MET A 37 -7.86 8.39 9.94
N GLY A 38 -8.89 8.43 10.80
CA GLY A 38 -9.47 7.22 11.39
C GLY A 38 -10.03 6.26 10.34
N PHE A 39 -10.72 6.79 9.32
CA PHE A 39 -11.21 5.98 8.20
C PHE A 39 -10.10 5.49 7.27
N SER A 40 -9.00 6.24 7.13
CA SER A 40 -7.91 5.86 6.24
C SER A 40 -7.15 4.63 6.74
N GLY A 41 -7.05 4.44 8.06
CA GLY A 41 -6.33 3.32 8.68
C GLY A 41 -6.79 1.93 8.20
N PRO A 42 -8.07 1.55 8.39
CA PRO A 42 -8.58 0.25 7.95
C PRO A 42 -8.42 0.01 6.44
N LEU A 43 -8.62 1.05 5.61
CA LEU A 43 -8.49 0.96 4.15
C LEU A 43 -7.04 0.68 3.69
N THR A 44 -6.06 0.95 4.55
CA THR A 44 -4.65 0.63 4.34
C THR A 44 -4.29 -0.74 4.90
N PHE A 45 -4.70 -1.06 6.12
CA PHE A 45 -4.24 -2.26 6.83
C PHE A 45 -4.96 -3.54 6.43
N VAL A 46 -6.29 -3.50 6.26
CA VAL A 46 -7.10 -4.69 5.93
C VAL A 46 -6.61 -5.40 4.65
N PRO A 47 -6.31 -4.71 3.53
CA PRO A 47 -5.85 -5.38 2.32
C PRO A 47 -4.37 -5.81 2.35
N CYS A 48 -3.59 -5.44 3.38
CA CYS A 48 -2.14 -5.64 3.37
C CYS A 48 -1.73 -7.11 3.52
N ILE A 49 -2.23 -7.77 4.57
CA ILE A 49 -1.96 -9.19 4.83
C ILE A 49 -2.36 -10.09 3.63
N PRO A 50 -3.60 -10.02 3.10
CA PRO A 50 -3.98 -10.89 1.98
C PRO A 50 -3.17 -10.63 0.72
N GLU A 51 -2.75 -9.39 0.45
CA GLU A 51 -1.89 -9.09 -0.71
C GLU A 51 -0.49 -9.70 -0.56
N VAL A 52 0.11 -9.63 0.63
CA VAL A 52 1.41 -10.25 0.90
C VAL A 52 1.31 -11.78 0.75
N MET A 53 0.24 -12.38 1.28
CA MET A 53 0.01 -13.82 1.18
C MET A 53 -0.16 -14.28 -0.27
N ASP A 54 -0.96 -13.58 -1.08
CA ASP A 54 -1.17 -13.92 -2.49
C ASP A 54 0.14 -13.87 -3.30
N LYS A 55 0.99 -12.86 -3.05
CA LYS A 55 2.29 -12.75 -3.73
C LYS A 55 3.26 -13.84 -3.29
N MET A 56 3.30 -14.15 -2.00
CA MET A 56 4.14 -15.22 -1.47
C MET A 56 3.70 -16.59 -2.00
N GLU A 57 2.40 -16.87 -2.04
CA GLU A 57 1.86 -18.13 -2.58
C GLU A 57 2.28 -18.31 -4.05
N LYS A 58 2.18 -17.27 -4.87
CA LYS A 58 2.62 -17.29 -6.28
C LYS A 58 4.12 -17.58 -6.45
N ILE A 59 4.97 -17.05 -5.57
CA ILE A 59 6.43 -17.26 -5.64
C ILE A 59 6.80 -18.68 -5.15
N LEU A 60 6.08 -19.20 -4.17
CA LEU A 60 6.36 -20.47 -3.50
C LEU A 60 5.57 -21.66 -4.06
N ILE A 61 4.85 -21.49 -5.18
CA ILE A 61 4.09 -22.57 -5.86
C ILE A 61 4.92 -23.84 -6.08
N ASN A 62 6.23 -23.69 -6.36
CA ASN A 62 7.13 -24.83 -6.61
C ASN A 62 7.61 -25.54 -5.34
N PHE A 63 7.36 -24.99 -4.14
CA PHE A 63 7.94 -25.45 -2.87
C PHE A 63 6.94 -26.19 -1.96
N GLN A 64 5.71 -26.46 -2.41
CA GLN A 64 4.64 -27.12 -1.62
C GLN A 64 4.57 -26.61 -0.17
N TYR A 65 4.58 -25.29 0.00
CA TYR A 65 4.64 -24.66 1.31
C TYR A 65 3.30 -24.73 2.03
N ASP A 66 3.30 -24.98 3.34
CA ASP A 66 2.09 -24.96 4.16
C ASP A 66 1.52 -23.52 4.23
N LYS A 67 0.24 -23.37 3.86
CA LYS A 67 -0.47 -22.09 3.84
C LYS A 67 -0.56 -21.47 5.24
N ASN A 68 -0.69 -22.30 6.28
CA ASN A 68 -0.76 -21.81 7.67
C ASN A 68 0.60 -21.23 8.10
N LEU A 69 1.69 -21.91 7.76
CA LEU A 69 3.04 -21.43 8.04
C LEU A 69 3.33 -20.13 7.27
N LEU A 70 2.84 -20.01 6.03
CA LEU A 70 3.01 -18.79 5.24
C LEU A 70 2.24 -17.59 5.82
N ALA A 71 1.03 -17.82 6.31
CA ALA A 71 0.23 -16.81 7.02
C ALA A 71 0.94 -16.34 8.31
N ASP A 72 1.47 -17.27 9.10
CA ASP A 72 2.22 -16.95 10.32
C ASP A 72 3.49 -16.14 10.03
N LYS A 73 4.26 -16.50 9.01
CA LYS A 73 5.47 -15.76 8.63
C LYS A 73 5.15 -14.38 8.07
N SER A 74 4.14 -14.27 7.22
CA SER A 74 3.75 -12.98 6.60
C SER A 74 3.19 -12.01 7.63
N SER A 75 2.36 -12.49 8.57
CA SER A 75 1.83 -11.67 9.67
C SER A 75 2.95 -11.26 10.65
N ALA A 76 3.87 -12.15 10.99
CA ALA A 76 5.03 -11.80 11.83
C ALA A 76 5.92 -10.73 11.17
N LEU A 77 6.18 -10.85 9.86
CA LEU A 77 6.93 -9.85 9.11
C LEU A 77 6.22 -8.51 9.08
N TYR A 78 4.90 -8.52 8.83
CA TYR A 78 4.08 -7.32 8.86
C TYR A 78 4.14 -6.61 10.22
N VAL A 79 3.97 -7.34 11.33
CA VAL A 79 4.03 -6.78 12.68
C VAL A 79 5.42 -6.22 13.00
N ALA A 80 6.48 -6.91 12.57
CA ALA A 80 7.86 -6.43 12.75
C ALA A 80 8.10 -5.10 11.99
N SER A 81 7.72 -5.03 10.72
CA SER A 81 7.84 -3.81 9.92
C SER A 81 6.99 -2.67 10.47
N TYR A 82 5.76 -2.97 10.93
CA TYR A 82 4.87 -1.99 11.53
C TYR A 82 5.46 -1.41 12.83
N SER A 83 5.97 -2.28 13.72
CA SER A 83 6.58 -1.87 14.98
C SER A 83 7.82 -1.01 14.76
N PHE A 84 8.63 -1.33 13.76
CA PHE A 84 9.77 -0.51 13.36
C PHE A 84 9.33 0.90 12.92
N GLY A 85 8.26 0.99 12.13
CA GLY A 85 7.65 2.26 11.76
C GLY A 85 7.14 3.07 12.95
N LEU A 86 6.52 2.42 13.94
CA LEU A 86 6.05 3.07 15.17
C LEU A 86 7.19 3.63 16.02
N ILE A 87 8.39 3.05 15.97
CA ILE A 87 9.57 3.55 16.68
C ILE A 87 10.17 4.75 15.94
N ILE A 88 10.32 4.65 14.62
CA ILE A 88 11.00 5.68 13.81
C ILE A 88 10.12 6.91 13.59
N SER A 89 8.82 6.72 13.38
CA SER A 89 7.94 7.82 12.99
C SER A 89 7.86 8.97 14.01
N PRO A 90 7.76 8.77 15.33
CA PRO A 90 7.74 9.87 16.29
C PRO A 90 9.08 10.59 16.39
N ILE A 91 10.19 9.87 16.26
CA ILE A 91 11.54 10.45 16.28
C ILE A 91 11.70 11.40 15.09
N LEU A 92 11.36 10.93 13.89
CA LEU A 92 11.47 11.72 12.67
C LEU A 92 10.47 12.89 12.66
N ALA A 93 9.22 12.64 13.05
CA ALA A 93 8.18 13.67 13.10
C ALA A 93 8.50 14.74 14.15
N GLY A 94 8.98 14.35 15.33
CA GLY A 94 9.41 15.28 16.37
C GLY A 94 10.59 16.14 15.91
N TYR A 95 11.63 15.53 15.35
CA TYR A 95 12.77 16.26 14.80
C TYR A 95 12.36 17.27 13.71
N LEU A 96 11.48 16.88 12.79
CA LEU A 96 10.96 17.76 11.74
C LEU A 96 10.11 18.90 12.31
N ALA A 97 9.27 18.61 13.32
CA ALA A 97 8.43 19.60 13.97
C ALA A 97 9.26 20.64 14.74
N ASP A 98 10.33 20.21 15.42
CA ASP A 98 11.22 21.11 16.17
C ASP A 98 12.02 22.03 15.23
N GLN A 99 12.49 21.52 14.09
CA GLN A 99 13.35 22.28 13.16
C GLN A 99 12.56 23.17 12.19
N TYR A 100 11.45 22.65 11.64
CA TYR A 100 10.71 23.30 10.54
C TYR A 100 9.28 23.68 10.91
N GLY A 101 8.82 23.34 12.12
CA GLY A 101 7.47 23.54 12.58
C GLY A 101 6.51 22.42 12.14
N ILE A 102 5.42 22.27 12.90
CA ILE A 102 4.40 21.23 12.72
C ILE A 102 3.80 21.26 11.31
N ASN A 103 3.57 22.44 10.74
CA ASN A 103 2.96 22.59 9.42
C ASN A 103 3.79 21.94 8.31
N ILE A 104 5.11 22.10 8.34
CA ILE A 104 6.01 21.51 7.35
C ILE A 104 6.12 20.00 7.59
N ALA A 105 6.21 19.57 8.85
CA ALA A 105 6.23 18.15 9.20
C ALA A 105 4.97 17.41 8.71
N CYS A 106 3.78 17.97 8.96
CA CYS A 106 2.50 17.43 8.47
C CYS A 106 2.42 17.44 6.94
N GLY A 107 2.91 18.50 6.30
CA GLY A 107 2.97 18.57 4.84
C GLY A 107 3.87 17.50 4.23
N LEU A 108 5.02 17.21 4.86
CA LEU A 108 5.94 16.17 4.41
C LEU A 108 5.35 14.76 4.59
N LEU A 109 4.65 14.52 5.71
CA LEU A 109 3.90 13.29 5.95
C LEU A 109 2.80 13.08 4.90
N GLY A 110 2.06 14.14 4.57
CA GLY A 110 1.05 14.14 3.52
C GLY A 110 1.65 13.82 2.14
N ALA A 111 2.69 14.55 1.75
CA ALA A 111 3.41 14.33 0.50
C ALA A 111 4.00 12.92 0.39
N GLY A 112 4.60 12.41 1.47
CA GLY A 112 5.12 11.04 1.54
C GLY A 112 4.01 10.00 1.36
N SER A 113 2.84 10.22 1.95
CA SER A 113 1.68 9.34 1.79
C SER A 113 1.19 9.30 0.34
N PHE A 114 1.11 10.44 -0.34
CA PHE A 114 0.76 10.50 -1.76
C PHE A 114 1.82 9.87 -2.67
N ALA A 115 3.11 10.13 -2.39
CA ALA A 115 4.20 9.49 -3.13
C ALA A 115 4.14 7.97 -3.01
N PHE A 116 3.86 7.45 -1.82
CA PHE A 116 3.67 6.01 -1.60
C PHE A 116 2.43 5.48 -2.31
N ALA A 117 1.31 6.21 -2.27
CA ALA A 117 0.10 5.84 -3.02
C ALA A 117 0.37 5.74 -4.53
N LEU A 118 1.12 6.70 -5.09
CA LEU A 118 1.52 6.69 -6.49
C LEU A 118 2.40 5.48 -6.81
N LEU A 119 3.39 5.17 -5.98
CA LEU A 119 4.22 3.98 -6.14
C LEU A 119 3.38 2.69 -6.12
N LEU A 120 2.42 2.58 -5.19
CA LEU A 120 1.51 1.43 -5.13
C LEU A 120 0.67 1.31 -6.41
N ILE A 121 0.14 2.41 -6.94
CA ILE A 121 -0.64 2.40 -8.18
C ILE A 121 0.24 1.96 -9.36
N LEU A 122 1.47 2.47 -9.46
CA LEU A 122 2.40 2.10 -10.53
C LEU A 122 2.77 0.61 -10.48
N VAL A 123 3.10 0.10 -9.29
CA VAL A 123 3.40 -1.33 -9.10
C VAL A 123 2.17 -2.18 -9.42
N SER A 124 1.00 -1.81 -8.90
CA SER A 124 -0.25 -2.55 -9.13
C SER A 124 -0.62 -2.60 -10.61
N THR A 125 -0.46 -1.48 -11.32
CA THR A 125 -0.72 -1.40 -12.77
C THR A 125 0.25 -2.28 -13.55
N LYS A 126 1.54 -2.25 -13.21
CA LYS A 126 2.55 -3.11 -13.84
C LYS A 126 2.27 -4.59 -13.61
N THR A 127 1.93 -4.97 -12.36
CA THR A 127 1.60 -6.35 -12.02
C THR A 127 0.34 -6.82 -12.74
N HIS A 128 -0.71 -6.00 -12.81
CA HIS A 128 -1.90 -6.34 -13.58
C HIS A 128 -1.57 -6.55 -15.05
N TYR A 129 -0.81 -5.64 -15.67
CA TYR A 129 -0.40 -5.76 -17.07
C TYR A 129 0.41 -7.04 -17.35
N GLN A 130 1.34 -7.39 -16.46
CA GLN A 130 2.12 -8.64 -16.58
C GLN A 130 1.24 -9.89 -16.49
N ASN A 131 0.26 -9.90 -15.58
CA ASN A 131 -0.67 -11.02 -15.47
C ASN A 131 -1.56 -11.16 -16.71
N TYR A 132 -2.01 -10.05 -17.32
CA TYR A 132 -2.76 -10.08 -18.59
C TYR A 132 -1.93 -10.71 -19.72
N LEU A 133 -0.67 -10.31 -19.86
CA LEU A 133 0.22 -10.89 -20.88
C LEU A 133 0.48 -12.39 -20.67
N GLN A 134 0.61 -12.85 -19.43
CA GLN A 134 0.77 -14.27 -19.15
C GLN A 134 -0.47 -15.08 -19.56
N LEU A 135 -1.67 -14.56 -19.27
CA LEU A 135 -2.93 -15.22 -19.64
C LEU A 135 -3.10 -15.29 -21.17
N GLU A 136 -2.76 -14.21 -21.88
CA GLU A 136 -2.78 -14.19 -23.35
C GLU A 136 -1.84 -15.25 -23.94
N ASN A 137 -0.60 -15.33 -23.45
CA ASN A 137 0.36 -16.35 -23.90
C ASN A 137 -0.09 -17.80 -23.62
N LEU A 138 -0.74 -18.05 -22.47
CA LEU A 138 -1.28 -19.37 -22.12
C LEU A 138 -2.45 -19.77 -23.03
N SER A 139 -3.34 -18.83 -23.37
CA SER A 139 -4.45 -19.09 -24.29
C SER A 139 -3.96 -19.46 -25.69
N HIS A 140 -2.94 -18.76 -26.20
CA HIS A 140 -2.33 -19.10 -27.50
C HIS A 140 -1.63 -20.46 -27.52
N GLN A 141 -1.01 -20.90 -26.41
CA GLN A 141 -0.44 -22.25 -26.32
C GLN A 141 -1.52 -23.35 -26.29
N GLN A 142 -2.65 -23.08 -25.64
CA GLN A 142 -3.77 -24.02 -25.58
C GLN A 142 -4.53 -24.16 -26.91
N ASP A 143 -4.52 -23.16 -27.79
CA ASP A 143 -5.11 -23.29 -29.13
C ASP A 143 -4.24 -24.08 -30.12
N ILE A 144 -2.93 -24.19 -29.86
CA ILE A 144 -1.97 -24.92 -30.72
C ILE A 144 -1.95 -26.43 -30.39
N GLN A 145 -2.12 -26.82 -29.13
CA GLN A 145 -2.14 -28.21 -28.67
C GLN A 145 -3.30 -29.11 -29.18
N PRO A 146 -4.57 -28.67 -29.30
CA PRO A 146 -5.70 -29.55 -29.65
C PRO A 146 -5.65 -30.07 -31.10
N LYS A 147 -4.88 -29.44 -31.99
CA LYS A 147 -4.74 -29.92 -33.38
C LYS A 147 -3.77 -31.09 -33.53
N ASN A 148 -2.78 -31.26 -32.66
CA ASN A 148 -1.81 -32.35 -32.77
C ASN A 148 -2.34 -33.70 -32.26
N ASN A 149 -3.34 -33.69 -31.37
CA ASN A 149 -3.93 -34.93 -30.83
C ASN A 149 -5.01 -35.55 -31.74
N LEU A 150 -5.36 -34.89 -32.86
CA LEU A 150 -6.35 -35.38 -33.83
C LEU A 150 -5.71 -35.89 -35.14
N GLN A 151 -4.39 -35.80 -35.31
CA GLN A 151 -3.66 -36.24 -36.51
C GLN A 151 -2.80 -37.50 -36.28
N GLY A 152 -2.90 -38.13 -35.10
CA GLY A 152 -2.12 -39.32 -34.72
C GLY A 152 -2.99 -40.52 -34.37
N ASN A 153 -3.96 -40.88 -35.23
CA ASN A 153 -4.65 -42.17 -35.24
C ASN A 153 -4.84 -42.65 -36.68
#